data_AF-V9F7M4-F1
#
_entry.id   AF-V9F7M4-F1
#
_cell.length_a   1.000
_cell.length_b   1.000
_cell.length_c   1.000
_cell.angle_alpha   90.00
_cell.angle_beta   90.00
_cell.angle_gamma   90.00
#
_symmetry.space_group_name_H-M   'P 1'
#
loop_
_entity.id
_entity.type
_entity.pdbx_description
1 polymer ?
#
loop_
_entity_poly.entity_id
_entity_poly.type
_entity_poly.pdbx_seq_one_letter_code
_entity_poly.pdbx_strand_id
1 'polypeptide(L)'
;MNEFYNVCAKYEHWFDDMTWLLSIKTADMLDTPELFEEETDSDQLLPSEVGAKYEELAKDTTNILRSTCLASEFRLTSGGCSIKENNMMGSLVRDRMLNDLIIDFCIRDISSTLDGCYAMSSFAPPMGCPKPPKTRISTFHYVVLPVHLSGFY
;
A
#
# COMPACT_ATOMS: atom_id res chain seq x y z
N MET A 1 -5.95 9.66 29.92
CA MET A 1 -6.70 10.70 29.19
C MET A 1 -6.20 10.86 27.75
N ASN A 2 -4.88 10.97 27.52
CA ASN A 2 -4.29 11.05 26.16
C ASN A 2 -4.59 9.85 25.27
N GLU A 3 -4.60 8.63 25.81
CA GLU A 3 -4.91 7.42 25.02
C GLU A 3 -6.33 7.43 24.47
N PHE A 4 -7.31 7.93 25.23
CA PHE A 4 -8.69 8.03 24.78
C PHE A 4 -8.80 8.97 23.57
N TYR A 5 -8.21 10.16 23.65
CA TYR A 5 -8.22 11.11 22.53
C TYR A 5 -7.45 10.58 21.32
N ASN A 6 -6.35 9.87 21.51
CA ASN A 6 -5.62 9.22 20.42
C ASN A 6 -6.46 8.16 19.70
N VAL A 7 -7.28 7.39 20.44
CA VAL A 7 -8.20 6.42 19.84
C VAL A 7 -9.31 7.13 19.07
N CYS A 8 -9.88 8.21 19.61
CA CYS A 8 -10.89 9.01 18.90
C CYS A 8 -10.35 9.57 17.57
N ALA A 9 -9.16 10.19 17.58
CA ALA A 9 -8.55 10.73 16.36
C ALA A 9 -8.29 9.64 15.31
N LYS A 10 -7.85 8.44 15.75
CA LYS A 10 -7.68 7.28 14.85
C LYS A 10 -9.00 6.80 14.26
N TYR A 11 -10.08 6.83 15.03
CA TYR A 11 -11.41 6.47 14.55
C TYR A 11 -11.91 7.45 13.47
N GLU A 12 -11.69 8.75 13.66
CA GLU A 12 -12.01 9.76 12.64
C GLU A 12 -11.24 9.52 11.35
N HIS A 13 -9.92 9.27 11.45
CA HIS A 13 -9.09 8.93 10.30
C HIS A 13 -9.54 7.66 9.58
N TRP A 14 -9.90 6.63 10.34
CA TRP A 14 -10.47 5.40 9.78
C TRP A 14 -11.80 5.67 9.08
N PHE A 15 -12.67 6.47 9.68
CA PHE A 15 -13.95 6.83 9.09
C PHE A 15 -13.77 7.58 7.76
N ASP A 16 -12.82 8.51 7.70
CA ASP A 16 -12.44 9.21 6.47
C ASP A 16 -11.94 8.24 5.40
N ASP A 17 -11.02 7.32 5.74
CA ASP A 17 -10.51 6.30 4.83
C ASP A 17 -11.65 5.42 4.27
N MET A 18 -12.54 4.93 5.13
CA MET A 18 -13.68 4.10 4.72
C MET A 18 -14.66 4.87 3.83
N THR A 19 -14.92 6.13 4.17
CA THR A 19 -15.81 7.01 3.38
C THR A 19 -15.22 7.24 2.02
N TRP A 20 -13.92 7.50 1.95
CA TRP A 20 -13.20 7.67 0.71
C TRP A 20 -13.25 6.41 -0.16
N LEU A 21 -12.88 5.24 0.37
CA LEU A 21 -12.92 3.96 -0.35
C LEU A 21 -14.30 3.65 -0.95
N LEU A 22 -15.38 3.93 -0.21
CA LEU A 22 -16.75 3.73 -0.66
C LEU A 22 -17.24 4.80 -1.64
N SER A 23 -16.58 5.95 -1.67
CA SER A 23 -16.90 7.06 -2.57
C SER A 23 -16.15 7.01 -3.89
N ILE A 24 -15.20 6.07 -4.04
CA ILE A 24 -14.44 5.89 -5.28
C ILE A 24 -15.43 5.64 -6.42
N LYS A 25 -15.45 6.59 -7.36
CA LYS A 25 -16.12 6.46 -8.66
C LYS A 25 -15.04 6.31 -9.70
N THR A 26 -14.88 5.09 -10.21
CA THR A 26 -13.82 4.76 -11.16
C THR A 26 -14.04 5.38 -12.53
N ALA A 27 -15.28 5.82 -12.84
CA ALA A 27 -15.57 6.65 -14.00
C ALA A 27 -14.81 8.00 -14.02
N ASP A 28 -14.35 8.48 -12.86
CA ASP A 28 -13.58 9.71 -12.73
C ASP A 28 -12.05 9.46 -12.69
N MET A 29 -11.61 8.20 -12.73
CA MET A 29 -10.18 7.85 -12.80
C MET A 29 -9.72 7.98 -14.25
N LEU A 30 -8.93 9.02 -14.50
CA LEU A 30 -8.50 9.43 -15.85
C LEU A 30 -7.54 8.43 -16.51
N ASP A 31 -6.86 7.59 -15.72
CA ASP A 31 -5.89 6.60 -16.18
C ASP A 31 -6.04 5.30 -15.38
N THR A 32 -6.17 4.18 -16.09
CA THR A 32 -6.00 2.83 -15.53
C THR A 32 -4.50 2.59 -15.39
N PRO A 33 -3.95 2.39 -14.18
CA PRO A 33 -2.55 2.03 -14.04
C PRO A 33 -2.36 0.60 -14.54
N GLU A 34 -1.93 0.45 -15.81
CA GLU A 34 -1.58 -0.83 -16.45
C GLU A 34 -0.61 -1.68 -15.60
N LEU A 35 0.15 -1.02 -14.72
CA LEU A 35 1.18 -1.62 -13.88
C LEU A 35 0.68 -2.73 -12.94
N PHE A 36 -0.59 -2.72 -12.54
CA PHE A 36 -1.14 -3.69 -11.58
C PHE A 36 -2.31 -4.49 -12.15
N GLU A 37 -2.39 -4.60 -13.46
CA GLU A 37 -3.51 -5.26 -14.14
C GLU A 37 -3.66 -6.73 -13.74
N GLU A 38 -2.56 -7.48 -13.65
CA GLU A 38 -2.58 -8.89 -13.23
C GLU A 38 -2.98 -9.03 -11.75
N GLU A 39 -2.43 -8.21 -10.86
CA GLU A 39 -2.73 -8.26 -9.42
C GLU A 39 -4.16 -7.80 -9.10
N THR A 40 -4.71 -6.93 -9.93
CA THR A 40 -6.10 -6.47 -9.81
C THR A 40 -7.08 -7.31 -10.61
N ASP A 41 -6.59 -8.37 -11.29
CA ASP A 41 -7.39 -9.26 -12.14
C ASP A 41 -8.19 -8.45 -13.19
N SER A 42 -7.47 -7.53 -13.84
CA SER A 42 -7.97 -6.59 -14.85
C SER A 42 -7.21 -6.60 -16.19
N ASP A 43 -6.14 -7.40 -16.31
CA ASP A 43 -5.29 -7.58 -17.51
C ASP A 43 -6.03 -8.00 -18.80
N GLN A 44 -7.20 -8.60 -18.64
CA GLN A 44 -8.02 -9.09 -19.76
C GLN A 44 -9.39 -8.40 -19.83
N LEU A 45 -9.64 -7.40 -18.99
CA LEU A 45 -10.91 -6.69 -18.96
C LEU A 45 -10.94 -5.59 -20.02
N LEU A 46 -12.13 -5.37 -20.59
CA LEU A 46 -12.34 -4.20 -21.43
C LEU A 46 -12.24 -2.93 -20.57
N PRO A 47 -11.82 -1.78 -21.13
CA PRO A 47 -11.78 -0.52 -20.38
C PRO A 47 -13.11 -0.14 -19.70
N SER A 48 -14.24 -0.57 -20.28
CA SER A 48 -15.58 -0.39 -19.70
C SER A 48 -15.87 -1.25 -18.46
N GLU A 49 -15.10 -2.31 -18.23
CA GLU A 49 -15.27 -3.29 -17.16
C GLU A 49 -14.26 -3.09 -16.03
N VAL A 50 -13.07 -2.56 -16.33
CA VAL A 50 -12.01 -2.24 -15.35
C VAL A 50 -12.54 -1.38 -14.20
N GLY A 51 -13.36 -0.37 -14.51
CA GLY A 51 -13.95 0.49 -13.48
C GLY A 51 -14.81 -0.27 -12.47
N ALA A 52 -15.61 -1.24 -12.93
CA ALA A 52 -16.43 -2.06 -12.03
C ALA A 52 -15.57 -2.98 -11.16
N LYS A 53 -14.48 -3.52 -11.70
CA LYS A 53 -13.51 -4.34 -10.96
C LYS A 53 -12.84 -3.57 -9.83
N TYR A 54 -12.43 -2.32 -10.08
CA TYR A 54 -11.86 -1.47 -9.03
C TYR A 54 -12.88 -1.08 -7.94
N GLU A 55 -14.15 -0.87 -8.29
CA GLU A 55 -15.21 -0.68 -7.29
C GLU A 55 -15.44 -1.93 -6.44
N GLU A 56 -15.36 -3.12 -7.04
CA GLU A 56 -15.42 -4.40 -6.33
C GLU A 56 -14.24 -4.54 -5.36
N LEU A 57 -13.01 -4.32 -5.82
CA LEU A 57 -11.80 -4.35 -4.98
C LEU A 57 -11.87 -3.34 -3.83
N ALA A 58 -12.39 -2.13 -4.06
CA ALA A 58 -12.58 -1.14 -3.00
C ALA A 58 -13.61 -1.60 -1.95
N LYS A 59 -14.70 -2.26 -2.37
CA LYS A 59 -15.71 -2.84 -1.47
C LYS A 59 -15.11 -4.00 -0.65
N ASP A 60 -14.36 -4.88 -1.29
CA ASP A 60 -13.72 -6.02 -0.62
C ASP A 60 -12.69 -5.56 0.41
N THR A 61 -11.85 -4.58 0.03
CA THR A 61 -10.91 -3.91 0.94
C THR A 61 -11.65 -3.30 2.13
N THR A 62 -12.75 -2.59 1.88
CA THR A 62 -13.57 -2.00 2.94
C THR A 62 -14.14 -3.06 3.88
N ASN A 63 -14.59 -4.20 3.36
CA ASN A 63 -15.13 -5.30 4.18
C ASN A 63 -14.05 -5.91 5.08
N ILE A 64 -12.83 -6.11 4.55
CA ILE A 64 -11.68 -6.58 5.33
C ILE A 64 -11.37 -5.59 6.45
N LEU A 65 -11.21 -4.30 6.14
CA LEU A 65 -10.82 -3.28 7.11
C LEU A 65 -11.90 -3.09 8.19
N ARG A 66 -13.19 -3.16 7.85
CA ARG A 66 -14.30 -3.11 8.83
C ARG A 66 -14.31 -4.28 9.81
N SER A 67 -13.87 -5.45 9.38
CA SER A 67 -13.80 -6.65 10.21
C SER A 67 -12.49 -6.76 11.02
N THR A 68 -11.54 -5.86 10.77
CA THR A 68 -10.19 -5.92 11.33
C THR A 68 -10.09 -5.08 12.61
N CYS A 69 -9.42 -5.61 13.63
CA CYS A 69 -9.11 -4.88 14.86
C CYS A 69 -7.94 -3.91 14.64
N LEU A 70 -7.95 -2.75 15.31
CA LEU A 70 -6.82 -1.79 15.25
C LEU A 70 -5.47 -2.37 15.71
N ALA A 71 -5.51 -3.42 16.51
CA ALA A 71 -4.33 -4.14 16.98
C ALA A 71 -3.84 -5.23 16.01
N SER A 72 -4.59 -5.50 14.93
CA SER A 72 -4.25 -6.48 13.92
C SER A 72 -2.99 -6.08 13.14
N GLU A 73 -2.32 -7.09 12.61
CA GLU A 73 -1.10 -6.96 11.83
C GLU A 73 -1.23 -7.80 10.56
N PHE A 74 -1.03 -7.16 9.42
CA PHE A 74 -0.92 -7.79 8.11
C PHE A 74 0.53 -8.18 7.89
N ARG A 75 0.77 -9.40 7.41
CA ARG A 75 2.10 -9.95 7.21
C ARG A 75 2.23 -10.48 5.79
N LEU A 76 3.34 -10.14 5.15
CA LEU A 76 3.69 -10.74 3.86
C LEU A 76 3.92 -12.23 4.03
N THR A 77 3.50 -13.02 3.04
CA THR A 77 3.74 -14.48 2.99
C THR A 77 5.23 -14.81 2.97
N SER A 78 6.05 -13.93 2.39
CA SER A 78 7.51 -14.00 2.42
C SER A 78 8.11 -13.87 3.82
N GLY A 79 7.34 -13.41 4.82
CA GLY A 79 7.81 -13.10 6.17
C GLY A 79 8.71 -11.86 6.26
N GLY A 80 8.89 -11.13 5.14
CA GLY A 80 9.84 -10.04 5.03
C GLY A 80 9.36 -8.68 5.57
N CYS A 81 8.07 -8.51 5.80
CA CYS A 81 7.47 -7.26 6.30
C CYS A 81 6.11 -7.50 6.95
N SER A 82 5.74 -6.58 7.84
CA SER A 82 4.41 -6.51 8.43
C SER A 82 4.00 -5.06 8.65
N ILE A 83 2.70 -4.82 8.59
CA ILE A 83 2.10 -3.52 8.88
C ILE A 83 0.92 -3.70 9.84
N LYS A 84 0.85 -2.84 10.85
CA LYS A 84 -0.29 -2.81 11.78
C LYS A 84 -1.40 -1.97 11.19
N GLU A 85 -2.64 -2.36 11.43
CA GLU A 85 -3.82 -1.59 11.03
C GLU A 85 -3.74 -0.13 11.47
N ASN A 86 -3.25 0.09 12.69
CA ASN A 86 -3.08 1.43 13.24
C ASN A 86 -2.05 2.34 12.56
N ASN A 87 -1.20 1.78 11.71
CA ASN A 87 -0.24 2.52 10.89
C ASN A 87 -0.79 2.78 9.48
N MET A 88 -1.88 2.12 9.09
CA MET A 88 -2.55 2.35 7.80
C MET A 88 -3.60 3.46 7.89
N MET A 89 -4.28 3.55 9.05
CA MET A 89 -5.33 4.55 9.28
C MET A 89 -4.87 6.00 9.02
N GLY A 90 -5.70 6.74 8.30
CA GLY A 90 -5.50 8.12 7.93
C GLY A 90 -4.45 8.32 6.84
N SER A 91 -4.11 7.27 6.09
CA SER A 91 -3.16 7.34 4.98
C SER A 91 -3.75 6.85 3.66
N LEU A 92 -5.00 6.37 3.64
CA LEU A 92 -5.62 5.83 2.43
C LEU A 92 -6.40 6.90 1.66
N VAL A 93 -6.95 7.91 2.33
CA VAL A 93 -7.62 9.03 1.63
C VAL A 93 -6.67 9.73 0.64
N ARG A 94 -7.15 9.98 -0.58
CA ARG A 94 -6.37 10.56 -1.70
C ARG A 94 -5.65 11.87 -1.39
N ASP A 95 -6.17 12.69 -0.49
CA ASP A 95 -5.58 13.99 -0.15
C ASP A 95 -4.51 13.90 0.96
N ARG A 96 -4.24 12.69 1.45
CA ARG A 96 -3.22 12.42 2.46
C ARG A 96 -2.01 11.74 1.83
N MET A 97 -0.83 12.05 2.35
CA MET A 97 0.40 11.39 1.92
C MET A 97 0.46 9.97 2.46
N LEU A 98 0.78 9.00 1.60
CA LEU A 98 1.17 7.66 2.03
C LEU A 98 2.40 7.76 2.93
N ASN A 99 2.37 7.05 4.05
CA ASN A 99 3.52 6.98 4.94
C ASN A 99 4.52 5.91 4.48
N ASP A 100 5.76 6.02 4.95
CA ASP A 100 6.85 5.13 4.56
C ASP A 100 6.59 3.65 4.88
N LEU A 101 5.77 3.33 5.89
CA LEU A 101 5.45 1.95 6.26
C LEU A 101 4.54 1.29 5.23
N ILE A 102 3.55 2.02 4.72
CA ILE A 102 2.66 1.53 3.67
C ILE A 102 3.46 1.34 2.38
N ILE A 103 4.30 2.31 2.02
CA ILE A 103 5.15 2.22 0.83
C ILE A 103 6.11 1.03 0.94
N ASP A 104 6.81 0.86 2.06
CA ASP A 104 7.75 -0.27 2.26
C ASP A 104 7.01 -1.62 2.25
N PHE A 105 5.81 -1.70 2.82
CA PHE A 105 4.97 -2.90 2.79
C PHE A 105 4.55 -3.27 1.36
N CYS A 106 3.94 -2.33 0.61
CA CYS A 106 3.46 -2.57 -0.75
C CYS A 106 4.61 -2.90 -1.72
N ILE A 107 5.72 -2.17 -1.68
CA ILE A 107 6.86 -2.42 -2.57
C ILE A 107 7.45 -3.81 -2.33
N ARG A 108 7.50 -4.27 -1.07
CA ARG A 108 7.96 -5.62 -0.75
C ARG A 108 6.98 -6.69 -1.17
N ASP A 109 5.68 -6.43 -1.09
CA ASP A 109 4.65 -7.35 -1.57
C ASP A 109 4.78 -7.55 -3.08
N ILE A 110 4.78 -6.45 -3.86
CA ILE A 110 4.97 -6.45 -5.32
C ILE A 110 6.32 -7.10 -5.71
N SER A 111 7.40 -6.77 -4.98
CA SER A 111 8.70 -7.38 -5.28
C SER A 111 8.77 -8.86 -4.92
N SER A 112 7.84 -9.37 -4.12
CA SER A 112 7.78 -10.80 -3.77
C SER A 112 6.96 -11.63 -4.76
N THR A 113 6.11 -11.01 -5.57
CA THR A 113 5.38 -11.67 -6.66
C THR A 113 6.24 -11.82 -7.92
N LEU A 114 7.19 -10.90 -8.13
CA LEU A 114 8.08 -10.89 -9.29
C LEU A 114 9.39 -11.66 -9.03
N ASP A 115 9.65 -12.71 -9.82
CA ASP A 115 10.90 -13.47 -9.70
C ASP A 115 12.14 -12.63 -10.05
N GLY A 116 13.19 -12.78 -9.26
CA GLY A 116 14.42 -12.00 -9.39
C GLY A 116 14.27 -10.52 -9.07
N CYS A 117 13.22 -10.08 -8.36
CA CYS A 117 13.09 -8.71 -7.88
C CYS A 117 13.62 -8.54 -6.44
N TYR A 118 14.26 -7.40 -6.15
CA TYR A 118 14.69 -7.03 -4.81
C TYR A 118 14.16 -5.65 -4.40
N ALA A 119 13.32 -5.63 -3.36
CA ALA A 119 12.88 -4.40 -2.70
C ALA A 119 13.95 -3.88 -1.74
N MET A 120 14.46 -2.68 -2.00
CA MET A 120 15.20 -1.90 -1.02
C MET A 120 14.24 -1.15 -0.08
N SER A 121 14.67 -0.93 1.16
CA SER A 121 13.88 -0.15 2.10
C SER A 121 13.83 1.32 1.70
N SER A 122 12.69 1.98 1.93
CA SER A 122 12.54 3.44 1.75
C SER A 122 13.51 4.27 2.59
N PHE A 123 14.04 3.69 3.67
CA PHE A 123 15.08 4.31 4.51
C PHE A 123 16.50 4.15 3.93
N ALA A 124 16.69 3.40 2.85
CA ALA A 124 18.01 3.15 2.28
C ALA A 124 18.74 4.42 1.80
N PRO A 125 18.07 5.36 1.09
CA PRO A 125 18.73 6.60 0.68
C PRO A 125 19.20 7.48 1.84
N PRO A 126 18.38 7.79 2.87
CA PRO A 126 18.81 8.66 3.96
C PRO A 126 19.71 7.98 5.01
N MET A 127 19.54 6.67 5.24
CA MET A 127 20.18 5.96 6.38
C MET A 127 21.19 4.89 5.94
N GLY A 128 21.38 4.69 4.64
CA GLY A 128 22.13 3.55 4.11
C GLY A 128 21.35 2.24 4.26
N CYS A 129 22.00 1.10 4.03
CA CYS A 129 21.35 -0.21 4.07
C CYS A 129 21.65 -0.93 5.39
N PRO A 130 20.84 -0.76 6.46
CA PRO A 130 21.11 -1.38 7.76
C PRO A 130 20.98 -2.91 7.73
N LYS A 131 20.23 -3.44 6.77
CA LYS A 131 20.07 -4.87 6.52
C LYS A 131 20.38 -5.15 5.04
N PRO A 132 21.67 -5.26 4.68
CA PRO A 132 22.05 -5.58 3.31
C PRO A 132 21.46 -6.93 2.87
N PRO A 133 21.18 -7.10 1.57
CA PRO A 133 20.67 -8.36 1.07
C PRO A 133 21.66 -9.49 1.38
N LYS A 134 21.12 -10.62 1.87
CA LYS A 134 21.92 -11.84 2.10
C LYS A 134 22.33 -12.48 0.78
N THR A 135 21.50 -12.32 -0.24
CA THR A 135 21.75 -12.77 -1.60
C THR A 135 22.57 -11.71 -2.33
N ARG A 136 23.49 -12.14 -3.20
CA ARG A 136 24.29 -11.19 -3.98
C ARG A 136 23.39 -10.37 -4.89
N ILE A 137 23.60 -9.06 -4.97
CA ILE A 137 22.76 -8.18 -5.80
C ILE A 137 22.72 -8.61 -7.28
N SER A 138 23.79 -9.23 -7.78
CA SER A 138 23.90 -9.76 -9.14
C SER A 138 22.95 -10.94 -9.45
N THR A 139 22.26 -11.50 -8.45
CA THR A 139 21.26 -12.56 -8.67
C THR A 139 19.87 -12.01 -8.97
N PHE A 140 19.66 -10.70 -8.81
CA PHE A 140 18.38 -10.06 -9.08
C PHE A 140 18.41 -9.41 -10.47
N HIS A 141 17.30 -9.52 -11.19
CA HIS A 141 17.06 -8.84 -12.45
C HIS A 141 16.62 -7.39 -12.23
N TYR A 142 15.86 -7.14 -11.16
CA TYR A 142 15.30 -5.83 -10.84
C TYR A 142 15.59 -5.44 -9.40
N VAL A 143 15.84 -4.15 -9.18
CA VAL A 143 15.99 -3.57 -7.84
C VAL A 143 15.06 -2.37 -7.74
N VAL A 144 14.14 -2.41 -6.77
CA VAL A 144 13.14 -1.35 -6.55
C VAL A 144 13.58 -0.51 -5.37
N LEU A 145 13.69 0.81 -5.56
CA LEU A 145 14.05 1.78 -4.53
C LEU A 145 12.97 2.85 -4.41
N PRO A 146 12.12 2.80 -3.37
CA PRO A 146 11.23 3.92 -3.07
C PRO A 146 12.05 5.11 -2.57
N VAL A 147 11.82 6.30 -3.14
CA VAL A 147 12.53 7.53 -2.79
C VAL A 147 11.53 8.62 -2.41
N HIS A 148 11.63 9.11 -1.17
CA HIS A 148 10.91 10.31 -0.76
C HIS A 148 11.62 11.56 -1.32
N LEU A 149 10.97 12.27 -2.24
CA LEU A 149 11.50 13.52 -2.80
C LEU A 149 11.06 14.70 -1.94
N SER A 150 11.87 15.11 -0.95
CA SER A 150 11.69 16.38 -0.24
C SER A 150 12.57 17.47 -0.86
N GLY A 151 11.97 18.54 -1.37
CA GLY A 151 12.70 19.76 -1.76
C GLY A 151 12.80 20.09 -3.25
N PHE A 152 11.98 19.50 -4.13
CA PHE A 152 11.77 20.03 -5.48
C PHE A 152 10.52 20.90 -5.50
N TYR A 153 10.69 22.21 -5.23
CA TYR A 153 9.72 23.27 -5.46
C TYR A 153 10.28 24.27 -6.46
#